data_AF-A0A8B8Q1X9-F1
#
_entry.id   AF-A0A8B8Q1X9-F1
#
_cell.length_a   1.000
_cell.length_b   1.000
_cell.length_c   1.000
_cell.angle_alpha   90.00
_cell.angle_beta   90.00
_cell.angle_gamma   90.00
#
_symmetry.space_group_name_H-M   'P 1'
#
loop_
_entity.id
_entity.type
_entity.pdbx_description
1 polymer ?
#
loop_
_entity_poly.entity_id
_entity_poly.type
_entity_poly.pdbx_seq_one_letter_code
_entity_poly.pdbx_strand_id
1 'polypeptide(L)'
;MGKRLRRERSVCARISPRSRYLAPHSTFCCYEEDVWTAIARFLSGRSLVMLALTSKWFYRLVMDESIWKFACLRDLQVPEPKQVTFKWISLYASAFDGSHSYMFRQQDKHIDWMRIGAFSLDSSLALLTESLSPMGILEAKNEDKILESGTYCVLKNIRTGIWIADLQLVRCPICDLTNCEGTMQTLDARHIELFLNKGYQDGKWVYQVVGAHDIKENTEAASGAIFDVKHLKDSSTSGLHLKYHVMRAGADGEVVSIRISQQLL
;
A
#
# COMPACT_ATOMS: atom_id res chain seq x y z
N MET A 1 -84.42 37.89 21.69
CA MET A 1 -83.03 38.44 21.65
C MET A 1 -82.06 37.32 21.29
N GLY A 2 -80.88 37.63 20.75
CA GLY A 2 -79.83 36.63 20.47
C GLY A 2 -78.72 37.18 19.58
N LYS A 3 -77.66 37.73 20.18
CA LYS A 3 -76.52 38.30 19.44
C LYS A 3 -75.52 37.20 19.06
N ARG A 4 -75.22 37.02 17.77
CA ARG A 4 -74.05 36.20 17.35
C ARG A 4 -72.76 36.94 17.62
N LEU A 5 -71.79 36.28 18.25
CA LEU A 5 -70.44 36.78 18.46
C LEU A 5 -69.68 36.86 17.12
N ARG A 6 -68.89 37.92 16.92
CA ARG A 6 -67.92 38.00 15.81
C ARG A 6 -66.69 37.19 16.16
N ARG A 7 -66.23 36.35 15.23
CA ARG A 7 -64.92 35.69 15.30
C ARG A 7 -63.82 36.73 15.03
N GLU A 8 -62.71 36.62 15.73
CA GLU A 8 -61.64 37.63 15.71
C GLU A 8 -60.86 37.65 14.38
N ARG A 9 -60.22 38.79 14.07
CA ARG A 9 -59.36 38.93 12.89
C ARG A 9 -57.94 38.46 13.23
N SER A 10 -57.40 37.57 12.41
CA SER A 10 -55.98 37.18 12.49
C SER A 10 -55.06 38.36 12.24
N VAL A 11 -53.93 38.41 12.95
CA VAL A 11 -52.91 39.46 12.85
C VAL A 11 -52.36 39.57 11.42
N CYS A 12 -52.15 40.80 10.95
CA CYS A 12 -51.64 41.07 9.60
C CYS A 12 -50.17 40.62 9.46
N ALA A 13 -49.93 39.58 8.66
CA ALA A 13 -48.59 39.18 8.26
C ALA A 13 -47.98 40.25 7.34
N ARG A 14 -46.79 40.74 7.67
CA ARG A 14 -46.10 41.81 6.92
C ARG A 14 -45.75 41.29 5.52
N ILE A 15 -46.10 42.05 4.49
CA ILE A 15 -45.68 41.76 3.11
C ILE A 15 -44.20 42.12 2.99
N SER A 16 -43.33 41.12 3.09
CA SER A 16 -41.90 41.28 2.79
C SER A 16 -41.71 41.76 1.34
N PRO A 17 -40.71 42.61 1.05
CA PRO A 17 -40.44 43.05 -0.32
C PRO A 17 -40.16 41.86 -1.24
N ARG A 18 -40.82 41.81 -2.41
CA ARG A 18 -40.53 40.79 -3.42
C ARG A 18 -39.13 40.99 -3.98
N SER A 19 -38.17 40.23 -3.46
CA SER A 19 -36.81 40.16 -3.97
C SER A 19 -36.83 39.77 -5.46
N ARG A 20 -36.34 40.65 -6.34
CA ARG A 20 -36.19 40.39 -7.78
C ARG A 20 -34.89 39.63 -8.11
N TYR A 21 -34.40 38.82 -7.18
CA TYR A 21 -33.22 37.96 -7.36
C TYR A 21 -33.57 36.49 -7.63
N LEU A 22 -34.81 36.20 -8.06
CA LEU A 22 -35.14 34.96 -8.75
C LEU A 22 -34.64 35.00 -10.21
N ALA A 23 -33.32 35.12 -10.38
CA ALA A 23 -32.69 34.38 -11.46
C ALA A 23 -32.88 32.88 -11.15
N PRO A 24 -33.00 31.99 -12.16
CA PRO A 24 -32.72 30.58 -11.93
C PRO A 24 -31.35 30.49 -11.26
N HIS A 25 -31.22 29.73 -10.17
CA HIS A 25 -29.89 29.45 -9.62
C HIS A 25 -29.01 28.92 -10.75
N SER A 26 -27.83 29.54 -10.93
CA SER A 26 -26.86 29.06 -11.90
C SER A 26 -26.65 27.56 -11.67
N THR A 27 -27.10 26.75 -12.63
CA THR A 27 -26.84 25.31 -12.63
C THR A 27 -25.34 25.15 -12.56
N PHE A 28 -24.85 24.68 -11.41
CA PHE A 28 -23.45 24.70 -11.00
C PHE A 28 -22.56 24.31 -12.19
N CYS A 29 -21.86 25.29 -12.77
CA CYS A 29 -21.54 25.27 -14.19
C CYS A 29 -20.52 24.17 -14.53
N CYS A 30 -21.05 23.00 -14.92
CA CYS A 30 -20.31 21.75 -15.05
C CYS A 30 -19.44 21.66 -16.31
N TYR A 31 -18.99 22.80 -16.83
CA TYR A 31 -18.25 22.91 -18.09
C TYR A 31 -16.73 23.05 -17.91
N GLU A 32 -16.24 23.26 -16.68
CA GLU A 32 -14.83 22.98 -16.34
C GLU A 32 -14.70 21.54 -15.84
N GLU A 33 -14.82 20.60 -16.78
CA GLU A 33 -14.67 19.15 -16.55
C GLU A 33 -13.25 18.79 -16.06
N ASP A 34 -12.26 19.65 -16.29
CA ASP A 34 -10.89 19.49 -15.81
C ASP A 34 -10.64 20.04 -14.40
N VAL A 35 -11.14 21.24 -14.03
CA VAL A 35 -10.74 21.89 -12.75
C VAL A 35 -11.15 21.08 -11.52
N TRP A 36 -12.36 20.53 -11.49
CA TRP A 36 -12.78 19.65 -10.39
C TRP A 36 -12.04 18.31 -10.38
N THR A 37 -11.69 17.80 -11.57
CA THR A 37 -10.86 16.60 -11.73
C THR A 37 -9.45 16.84 -11.19
N ALA A 38 -8.85 17.99 -11.50
CA ALA A 38 -7.56 18.42 -10.98
C ALA A 38 -7.59 18.60 -9.45
N ILE A 39 -8.60 19.29 -8.89
CA ILE A 39 -8.79 19.43 -7.44
C ILE A 39 -8.88 18.04 -6.77
N ALA A 40 -9.69 17.13 -7.32
CA ALA A 40 -9.84 15.78 -6.78
C ALA A 40 -8.51 14.99 -6.76
N ARG A 41 -7.66 15.14 -7.78
CA ARG A 41 -6.30 14.54 -7.83
C ARG A 41 -5.36 15.03 -6.70
N PHE A 42 -5.70 16.10 -5.98
CA PHE A 42 -4.95 16.59 -4.80
C PHE A 42 -5.65 16.34 -3.45
N LEU A 43 -6.84 15.73 -3.44
CA LEU A 43 -7.52 15.33 -2.20
C LEU A 43 -6.99 13.98 -1.67
N SER A 44 -6.95 13.82 -0.35
CA SER A 44 -6.72 12.52 0.30
C SER A 44 -7.92 11.58 0.12
N GLY A 45 -7.73 10.27 0.22
CA GLY A 45 -8.83 9.29 0.08
C GLY A 45 -10.03 9.56 1.01
N ARG A 46 -9.78 10.03 2.24
CA ARG A 46 -10.85 10.45 3.17
C ARG A 46 -11.63 11.66 2.63
N SER A 47 -10.93 12.68 2.12
CA SER A 47 -11.57 13.87 1.55
C SER A 47 -12.30 13.56 0.23
N LEU A 48 -11.79 12.62 -0.57
CA LEU A 48 -12.47 12.11 -1.77
C LEU A 48 -13.80 11.44 -1.42
N VAL A 49 -13.81 10.53 -0.44
CA VAL A 49 -15.05 9.88 0.03
C VAL A 49 -16.03 10.91 0.60
N MET A 50 -15.55 11.88 1.39
CA MET A 50 -16.39 12.97 1.89
C MET A 50 -16.99 13.82 0.77
N LEU A 51 -16.21 14.15 -0.27
CA LEU A 51 -16.69 14.89 -1.44
C LEU A 51 -17.74 14.10 -2.22
N ALA A 52 -17.51 12.80 -2.45
CA ALA A 52 -18.44 11.91 -3.15
C ALA A 52 -19.82 11.82 -2.47
N LEU A 53 -19.89 11.96 -1.15
CA LEU A 53 -21.13 11.95 -0.38
C LEU A 53 -21.95 13.25 -0.49
N THR A 54 -21.37 14.35 -1.01
CA THR A 54 -22.07 15.65 -1.10
C THR A 54 -23.11 15.71 -2.21
N SER A 55 -22.90 15.03 -3.35
CA SER A 55 -23.86 15.02 -4.46
C SER A 55 -23.64 13.85 -5.42
N LYS A 56 -24.69 13.50 -6.20
CA LYS A 56 -24.61 12.50 -7.28
C LYS A 56 -23.63 12.89 -8.40
N TRP A 57 -23.28 14.17 -8.54
CA TRP A 57 -22.28 14.62 -9.53
C TRP A 57 -20.86 14.37 -9.00
N PHE A 58 -20.58 14.81 -7.77
CA PHE A 58 -19.30 14.52 -7.11
C PHE A 58 -19.05 13.03 -6.91
N TYR A 59 -20.10 12.23 -6.65
CA TYR A 59 -19.99 10.78 -6.65
C TYR A 59 -19.48 10.23 -7.98
N ARG A 60 -20.00 10.69 -9.12
CA ARG A 60 -19.54 10.25 -10.45
C ARG A 60 -18.11 10.69 -10.75
N LEU A 61 -17.76 11.94 -10.42
CA LEU A 61 -16.41 12.47 -10.54
C LEU A 61 -15.39 11.65 -9.74
N VAL A 62 -15.68 11.41 -8.46
CA VAL A 62 -14.77 10.67 -7.56
C VAL A 62 -14.71 9.18 -7.89
N MET A 63 -15.74 8.59 -8.50
CA MET A 63 -15.72 7.18 -8.92
C MET A 63 -15.02 6.93 -10.27
N ASP A 64 -14.43 7.96 -10.88
CA ASP A 64 -13.52 7.79 -12.02
C ASP A 64 -12.20 7.14 -11.60
N GLU A 65 -11.72 6.17 -12.40
CA GLU A 65 -10.51 5.40 -12.09
C GLU A 65 -9.24 6.27 -12.13
N SER A 66 -9.21 7.38 -12.91
CA SER A 66 -8.04 8.26 -12.95
C SER A 66 -7.84 9.00 -11.63
N ILE A 67 -8.91 9.40 -10.94
CA ILE A 67 -8.82 10.07 -9.62
C ILE A 67 -8.10 9.17 -8.61
N TRP A 68 -8.50 7.91 -8.51
CA TRP A 68 -7.87 6.96 -7.60
C TRP A 68 -6.48 6.53 -8.04
N LYS A 69 -6.21 6.45 -9.35
CA LYS A 69 -4.87 6.24 -9.90
C LYS A 69 -3.92 7.35 -9.46
N PHE A 70 -4.28 8.61 -9.70
CA PHE A 70 -3.47 9.77 -9.29
C PHE A 70 -3.29 9.83 -7.77
N ALA A 71 -4.36 9.63 -6.98
CA ALA A 71 -4.25 9.60 -5.52
C ALA A 71 -3.33 8.46 -5.03
N CYS A 72 -3.41 7.26 -5.63
CA CYS A 72 -2.60 6.10 -5.24
C CYS A 72 -1.11 6.31 -5.56
N LEU A 73 -0.79 6.73 -6.79
CA LEU A 73 0.59 7.00 -7.21
C LEU A 73 1.22 8.15 -6.41
N ARG A 74 0.45 9.21 -6.11
CA ARG A 74 0.85 10.35 -5.27
C ARG A 74 1.13 9.93 -3.83
N ASP A 75 0.19 9.24 -3.18
CA ASP A 75 0.28 8.92 -1.75
C ASP A 75 1.29 7.77 -1.47
N LEU A 76 1.57 6.92 -2.46
CA LEU A 76 2.64 5.93 -2.41
C LEU A 76 4.00 6.44 -2.93
N GLN A 77 4.04 7.59 -3.61
CA GLN A 77 5.23 8.19 -4.23
C GLN A 77 5.96 7.28 -5.24
N VAL A 78 5.19 6.54 -6.04
CA VAL A 78 5.69 5.55 -7.02
C VAL A 78 5.38 5.97 -8.47
N PRO A 79 6.22 5.58 -9.46
CA PRO A 79 5.93 5.79 -10.87
C PRO A 79 4.70 5.00 -11.34
N GLU A 80 4.13 5.41 -12.48
CA GLU A 80 3.00 4.71 -13.09
C GLU A 80 3.41 3.29 -13.57
N PRO A 81 2.74 2.22 -13.10
CA PRO A 81 3.00 0.87 -13.57
C PRO A 81 2.40 0.65 -14.97
N LYS A 82 3.07 -0.17 -15.79
CA LYS A 82 2.65 -0.51 -17.17
C LYS A 82 1.23 -1.07 -17.27
N GLN A 83 0.78 -1.80 -16.24
CA GLN A 83 -0.55 -2.39 -16.15
C GLN A 83 -0.93 -2.64 -14.69
N VAL A 84 -2.24 -2.57 -14.40
CA VAL A 84 -2.86 -3.15 -13.21
C VAL A 84 -4.03 -4.04 -13.64
N THR A 85 -4.33 -5.05 -12.82
CA THR A 85 -5.42 -6.03 -12.99
C THR A 85 -6.69 -5.57 -12.27
N PHE A 86 -6.56 -4.81 -11.18
CA PHE A 86 -7.67 -4.37 -10.33
C PHE A 86 -7.93 -2.87 -10.46
N LYS A 87 -9.13 -2.46 -10.01
CA LYS A 87 -9.56 -1.06 -9.95
C LYS A 87 -8.71 -0.25 -8.97
N TRP A 88 -8.38 0.98 -9.33
CA TRP A 88 -7.53 1.86 -8.54
C TRP A 88 -8.15 2.25 -7.19
N ILE A 89 -9.48 2.38 -7.11
CA ILE A 89 -10.18 2.59 -5.84
C ILE A 89 -9.99 1.39 -4.89
N SER A 90 -9.99 0.16 -5.42
CA SER A 90 -9.76 -1.06 -4.63
C SER A 90 -8.30 -1.17 -4.19
N LEU A 91 -7.36 -0.84 -5.07
CA LEU A 91 -5.93 -0.81 -4.77
C LEU A 91 -5.61 0.23 -3.69
N TYR A 92 -6.11 1.47 -3.84
CA TYR A 92 -5.98 2.52 -2.83
C TYR A 92 -6.57 2.10 -1.49
N ALA A 93 -7.79 1.54 -1.47
CA ALA A 93 -8.41 1.04 -0.24
C ALA A 93 -7.51 -0.01 0.43
N SER A 94 -7.14 -1.07 -0.29
CA SER A 94 -6.29 -2.13 0.27
C SER A 94 -4.88 -1.68 0.66
N ALA A 95 -4.39 -0.57 0.09
CA ALA A 95 -3.10 0.02 0.44
C ALA A 95 -3.18 0.91 1.69
N PHE A 96 -4.33 1.49 2.04
CA PHE A 96 -4.45 2.52 3.09
C PHE A 96 -5.46 2.21 4.21
N ASP A 97 -6.19 1.09 4.16
CA ASP A 97 -7.19 0.69 5.16
C ASP A 97 -6.62 0.05 6.45
N GLY A 98 -5.33 -0.26 6.48
CA GLY A 98 -4.63 -0.94 7.57
C GLY A 98 -4.80 -2.47 7.61
N SER A 99 -5.60 -3.07 6.72
CA SER A 99 -5.87 -4.52 6.70
C SER A 99 -4.66 -5.38 6.27
N HIS A 100 -3.71 -4.73 5.59
CA HIS A 100 -2.59 -5.34 4.87
C HIS A 100 -1.38 -5.72 5.73
N SER A 101 -1.18 -5.12 6.91
CA SER A 101 0.15 -5.06 7.54
C SER A 101 0.66 -6.39 8.08
N TYR A 102 -0.10 -7.08 8.94
CA TYR A 102 0.28 -8.40 9.48
C TYR A 102 -0.87 -9.30 9.90
N MET A 103 -2.07 -8.74 10.10
CA MET A 103 -3.18 -9.37 10.82
C MET A 103 -3.73 -10.65 10.19
N PHE A 104 -3.24 -11.05 9.02
CA PHE A 104 -3.89 -12.06 8.20
C PHE A 104 -3.78 -13.50 8.75
N ARG A 105 -2.75 -13.86 9.55
CA ARG A 105 -2.64 -15.22 10.16
C ARG A 105 -2.00 -15.32 11.55
N GLN A 106 -1.33 -14.29 12.06
CA GLN A 106 -0.56 -14.38 13.32
C GLN A 106 -0.76 -13.13 14.20
N GLN A 107 -2.02 -12.79 14.49
CA GLN A 107 -2.37 -11.64 15.33
C GLN A 107 -1.75 -11.76 16.73
N ASP A 108 -1.74 -12.97 17.32
CA ASP A 108 -1.19 -13.23 18.65
C ASP A 108 0.35 -13.11 18.75
N LYS A 109 1.04 -13.09 17.59
CA LYS A 109 2.48 -12.85 17.49
C LYS A 109 2.81 -11.43 16.98
N HIS A 110 1.84 -10.64 16.54
CA HIS A 110 2.07 -9.24 16.16
C HIS A 110 2.26 -8.36 17.41
N ILE A 111 3.15 -7.37 17.35
CA ILE A 111 3.35 -6.36 18.39
C ILE A 111 2.97 -4.99 17.83
N ASP A 112 3.67 -4.53 16.79
CA ASP A 112 3.47 -3.22 16.16
C ASP A 112 3.93 -3.21 14.69
N TRP A 113 3.53 -2.21 13.90
CA TRP A 113 3.97 -2.06 12.51
C TRP A 113 4.07 -0.60 12.07
N MET A 114 4.90 -0.34 11.07
CA MET A 114 4.93 0.94 10.36
C MET A 114 5.13 0.75 8.85
N ARG A 115 4.55 1.62 8.04
CA ARG A 115 4.93 1.72 6.62
C ARG A 115 6.31 2.35 6.51
N ILE A 116 7.21 1.70 5.77
CA ILE A 116 8.46 2.33 5.31
C ILE A 116 8.17 3.17 4.06
N GLY A 117 7.41 2.60 3.12
CA GLY A 117 7.01 3.29 1.89
C GLY A 117 6.45 2.33 0.83
N ALA A 118 6.69 2.67 -0.43
CA ALA A 118 6.42 1.82 -1.58
C ALA A 118 7.51 2.03 -2.66
N PHE A 119 7.63 1.07 -3.58
CA PHE A 119 8.60 1.08 -4.68
C PHE A 119 8.01 0.41 -5.92
N SER A 120 8.71 0.49 -7.06
CA SER A 120 8.37 -0.26 -8.28
C SER A 120 9.42 -1.34 -8.54
N LEU A 121 8.99 -2.50 -9.03
CA LEU A 121 9.86 -3.47 -9.71
C LEU A 121 9.47 -3.52 -11.19
N ASP A 122 10.42 -3.16 -12.05
CA ASP A 122 10.33 -3.15 -13.50
C ASP A 122 10.78 -4.48 -14.13
N SER A 123 11.62 -5.23 -13.41
CA SER A 123 12.16 -6.54 -13.78
C SER A 123 11.44 -7.69 -13.07
N SER A 124 11.38 -8.85 -13.72
CA SER A 124 10.97 -10.12 -13.10
C SER A 124 12.10 -10.81 -12.32
N LEU A 125 13.23 -10.13 -12.14
CA LEU A 125 14.39 -10.51 -11.34
C LEU A 125 14.69 -9.46 -10.27
N ALA A 126 14.85 -9.89 -9.02
CA ALA A 126 15.36 -9.04 -7.94
C ALA A 126 16.51 -9.73 -7.21
N LEU A 127 17.50 -8.94 -6.80
CA LEU A 127 18.55 -9.33 -5.88
C LEU A 127 18.07 -9.02 -4.46
N LEU A 128 17.83 -10.05 -3.66
CA LEU A 128 17.73 -9.91 -2.21
C LEU A 128 19.14 -10.00 -1.65
N THR A 129 19.57 -9.05 -0.82
CA THR A 129 20.98 -8.99 -0.43
C THR A 129 21.16 -8.48 0.98
N GLU A 130 22.13 -9.10 1.66
CA GLU A 130 22.60 -8.73 3.00
C GLU A 130 23.63 -7.58 2.91
N SER A 131 23.73 -6.93 1.75
CA SER A 131 24.22 -5.55 1.67
C SER A 131 23.38 -4.75 0.70
N LEU A 132 22.88 -3.58 1.14
CA LEU A 132 22.32 -2.59 0.22
C LEU A 132 23.39 -2.02 -0.75
N SER A 133 24.70 -2.34 -0.66
CA SER A 133 25.72 -1.97 -1.68
C SER A 133 26.05 -3.16 -2.60
N PRO A 134 25.24 -3.43 -3.64
CA PRO A 134 25.37 -4.61 -4.50
C PRO A 134 26.53 -4.52 -5.50
N MET A 135 27.08 -3.33 -5.74
CA MET A 135 28.09 -3.11 -6.79
C MET A 135 29.38 -3.92 -6.56
N GLY A 136 29.84 -4.06 -5.32
CA GLY A 136 31.01 -4.89 -4.98
C GLY A 136 30.80 -6.39 -5.21
N ILE A 137 29.56 -6.84 -5.38
CA ILE A 137 29.20 -8.23 -5.67
C ILE A 137 29.17 -8.47 -7.20
N LEU A 138 28.63 -7.53 -7.96
CA LEU A 138 28.45 -7.65 -9.41
C LEU A 138 29.76 -7.60 -10.22
N GLU A 139 30.85 -7.12 -9.64
CA GLU A 139 32.18 -7.15 -10.28
C GLU A 139 32.83 -8.55 -10.21
N ALA A 140 32.36 -9.44 -9.32
CA ALA A 140 32.80 -10.83 -9.23
C ALA A 140 32.12 -11.72 -10.30
N LYS A 141 32.56 -11.57 -11.56
CA LYS A 141 31.99 -12.10 -12.83
C LYS A 141 31.67 -13.62 -12.97
N ASN A 142 31.64 -14.43 -11.91
CA ASN A 142 31.33 -15.87 -12.00
C ASN A 142 29.93 -16.18 -11.43
N GLU A 143 28.92 -16.22 -12.30
CA GLU A 143 27.52 -16.52 -11.95
C GLU A 143 27.35 -17.85 -11.20
N ASP A 144 28.23 -18.83 -11.42
CA ASP A 144 28.21 -20.13 -10.72
C ASP A 144 28.73 -20.03 -9.27
N LYS A 145 29.80 -19.28 -9.02
CA LYS A 145 30.36 -19.08 -7.66
C LYS A 145 29.52 -18.13 -6.81
N ILE A 146 28.72 -17.30 -7.48
CA ILE A 146 27.79 -16.36 -6.87
C ILE A 146 26.72 -17.07 -6.02
N LEU A 147 26.40 -18.35 -6.27
CA LEU A 147 25.48 -19.09 -5.41
C LEU A 147 26.12 -19.65 -4.12
N GLU A 148 27.45 -19.71 -4.03
CA GLU A 148 28.18 -20.45 -2.98
C GLU A 148 28.42 -19.63 -1.70
N SER A 149 28.35 -18.29 -1.73
CA SER A 149 28.72 -17.44 -0.58
C SER A 149 27.60 -17.18 0.43
N GLY A 150 26.34 -17.51 0.11
CA GLY A 150 25.17 -17.34 0.99
C GLY A 150 24.70 -15.90 1.24
N THR A 151 25.45 -14.91 0.76
CA THR A 151 25.34 -13.47 1.08
C THR A 151 24.10 -12.77 0.48
N TYR A 152 23.44 -13.42 -0.49
CA TYR A 152 22.30 -12.88 -1.24
C TYR A 152 21.52 -14.00 -1.94
N CYS A 153 20.32 -13.67 -2.42
CA CYS A 153 19.43 -14.57 -3.14
C CYS A 153 18.87 -13.86 -4.38
N VAL A 154 19.15 -14.39 -5.58
CA VAL A 154 18.55 -13.89 -6.83
C VAL A 154 17.19 -14.54 -7.03
N LEU A 155 16.12 -13.79 -6.81
CA LEU A 155 14.76 -14.24 -7.08
C LEU A 155 14.42 -14.14 -8.57
N LYS A 156 13.73 -15.18 -9.06
CA LYS A 156 13.22 -15.28 -10.43
C LYS A 156 11.69 -15.38 -10.43
N ASN A 157 11.09 -14.89 -11.52
CA ASN A 157 9.65 -14.80 -11.75
C ASN A 157 8.95 -13.91 -10.71
N ILE A 158 9.35 -12.64 -10.61
CA ILE A 158 8.72 -11.64 -9.72
C ILE A 158 7.68 -10.83 -10.48
N ARG A 159 6.54 -10.54 -9.81
CA ARG A 159 5.48 -9.71 -10.36
C ARG A 159 5.92 -8.25 -10.42
N THR A 160 6.00 -7.70 -11.63
CA THR A 160 6.36 -6.29 -11.87
C THR A 160 5.23 -5.34 -11.46
N GLY A 161 5.55 -4.07 -11.20
CA GLY A 161 4.63 -3.02 -10.78
C GLY A 161 4.90 -2.55 -9.35
N ILE A 162 3.85 -2.04 -8.68
CA ILE A 162 3.97 -1.39 -7.37
C ILE A 162 4.07 -2.42 -6.23
N TRP A 163 5.05 -2.23 -5.36
CA TRP A 163 5.27 -2.97 -4.12
C TRP A 163 5.18 -2.04 -2.91
N ILE A 164 4.46 -2.46 -1.87
CA ILE A 164 4.35 -1.78 -0.59
C ILE A 164 5.35 -2.41 0.39
N ALA A 165 6.07 -1.59 1.15
CA ALA A 165 7.05 -2.01 2.14
C ALA A 165 6.63 -1.57 3.55
N ASP A 166 6.31 -2.54 4.40
CA ASP A 166 5.91 -2.30 5.79
C ASP A 166 6.84 -3.06 6.76
N LEU A 167 7.40 -2.37 7.75
CA LEU A 167 8.17 -2.97 8.85
C LEU A 167 7.22 -3.50 9.92
N GLN A 168 7.49 -4.70 10.41
CA GLN A 168 6.67 -5.46 11.35
C GLN A 168 7.51 -5.81 12.58
N LEU A 169 7.00 -5.54 13.78
CA LEU A 169 7.57 -5.94 15.06
C LEU A 169 6.74 -7.10 15.62
N VAL A 170 7.38 -8.25 15.84
CA VAL A 170 6.66 -9.52 16.07
C VAL A 170 7.36 -10.39 17.12
N ARG A 171 6.62 -11.21 17.86
CA ARG A 171 7.16 -12.23 18.76
C ARG A 171 7.80 -13.36 17.95
N CYS A 172 8.81 -14.03 18.51
CA CYS A 172 9.44 -15.22 17.94
C CYS A 172 8.42 -16.19 17.28
N PRO A 173 8.42 -16.34 15.94
CA PRO A 173 7.55 -17.28 15.25
C PRO A 173 8.13 -18.71 15.29
N ILE A 174 9.45 -18.83 15.47
CA ILE A 174 10.21 -20.10 15.48
C ILE A 174 9.98 -20.91 16.76
N CYS A 175 9.72 -20.23 17.88
CA CYS A 175 9.81 -20.82 19.20
C CYS A 175 8.54 -20.59 20.03
N ASP A 176 7.71 -21.63 20.12
CA ASP A 176 6.56 -21.69 21.05
C ASP A 176 7.01 -22.04 22.49
N LEU A 177 8.17 -21.50 22.89
CA LEU A 177 8.75 -21.66 24.22
C LEU A 177 8.32 -20.48 25.09
N THR A 178 7.75 -20.78 26.26
CA THR A 178 7.18 -19.78 27.20
C THR A 178 8.18 -18.73 27.71
N ASN A 179 9.48 -18.97 27.50
CA ASN A 179 10.57 -18.17 28.06
C ASN A 179 11.37 -17.42 26.98
N CYS A 180 10.90 -17.36 25.72
CA CYS A 180 11.56 -16.54 24.70
C CYS A 180 10.96 -15.12 24.67
N GLU A 181 11.70 -14.16 25.23
CA GLU A 181 11.41 -12.73 25.12
C GLU A 181 11.84 -12.15 23.76
N GLY A 182 12.47 -12.97 22.91
CA GLY A 182 12.99 -12.63 21.59
C GLY A 182 11.95 -12.02 20.65
N THR A 183 12.06 -10.72 20.46
CA THR A 183 11.32 -9.97 19.45
C THR A 183 12.06 -10.04 18.11
N MET A 184 11.32 -10.11 17.02
CA MET A 184 11.83 -10.08 15.66
C MET A 184 11.34 -8.81 14.95
N GLN A 185 12.21 -8.24 14.11
CA GLN A 185 11.80 -7.31 13.08
C GLN A 185 11.60 -8.07 11.76
N THR A 186 10.66 -7.62 10.94
CA THR A 186 10.37 -8.22 9.64
C THR A 186 9.95 -7.16 8.64
N LEU A 187 10.70 -7.03 7.55
CA LEU A 187 10.34 -6.26 6.38
C LEU A 187 9.41 -7.11 5.50
N ASP A 188 8.14 -6.74 5.43
CA ASP A 188 7.19 -7.32 4.48
C ASP A 188 7.06 -6.41 3.26
N ALA A 189 7.62 -6.85 2.13
CA ALA A 189 7.37 -6.30 0.82
C ALA A 189 6.28 -7.10 0.10
N ARG A 190 5.26 -6.41 -0.43
CA ARG A 190 4.06 -7.03 -1.01
C ARG A 190 3.63 -6.28 -2.27
N HIS A 191 3.39 -7.00 -3.37
CA HIS A 191 2.79 -6.41 -4.56
C HIS A 191 1.40 -5.86 -4.21
N ILE A 192 1.07 -4.65 -4.67
CA ILE A 192 -0.16 -3.95 -4.26
C ILE A 192 -1.45 -4.75 -4.51
N GLU A 193 -1.43 -5.63 -5.52
CA GLU A 193 -2.60 -6.45 -5.89
C GLU A 193 -2.78 -7.70 -5.02
N LEU A 194 -1.80 -8.05 -4.17
CA LEU A 194 -1.83 -9.24 -3.31
C LEU A 194 -3.08 -9.28 -2.43
N PHE A 195 -3.43 -8.14 -1.83
CA PHE A 195 -4.54 -8.01 -0.88
C PHE A 195 -5.92 -8.21 -1.52
N LEU A 196 -6.02 -8.10 -2.86
CA LEU A 196 -7.25 -8.30 -3.63
C LEU A 196 -7.36 -9.72 -4.22
N ASN A 197 -6.34 -10.57 -4.05
CA ASN A 197 -6.33 -11.94 -4.54
C ASN A 197 -7.02 -12.90 -3.57
N LYS A 198 -8.02 -13.66 -4.04
CA LYS A 198 -8.71 -14.68 -3.24
C LYS A 198 -7.77 -15.73 -2.64
N GLY A 199 -6.72 -16.15 -3.36
CA GLY A 199 -5.75 -17.11 -2.85
C GLY A 199 -4.96 -16.60 -1.62
N TYR A 200 -4.78 -15.29 -1.51
CA TYR A 200 -4.31 -14.64 -0.30
C TYR A 200 -5.44 -14.61 0.75
N GLN A 201 -6.56 -13.94 0.45
CA GLN A 201 -7.71 -13.71 1.34
C GLN A 201 -8.35 -14.97 1.96
N ASP A 202 -8.29 -16.12 1.25
CA ASP A 202 -8.83 -17.40 1.70
C ASP A 202 -7.88 -18.17 2.64
N GLY A 203 -6.69 -17.66 2.92
CA GLY A 203 -5.69 -18.36 3.75
C GLY A 203 -4.81 -19.37 3.01
N LYS A 204 -4.89 -19.44 1.67
CA LYS A 204 -4.34 -20.56 0.88
C LYS A 204 -2.87 -20.40 0.48
N TRP A 205 -2.40 -19.19 0.18
CA TRP A 205 -1.00 -18.95 -0.21
C TRP A 205 -0.08 -18.93 1.01
N VAL A 206 1.08 -19.59 0.97
CA VAL A 206 1.99 -19.73 2.13
C VAL A 206 3.38 -19.21 1.79
N TYR A 207 4.07 -18.61 2.76
CA TYR A 207 5.48 -18.25 2.61
C TYR A 207 6.36 -19.50 2.59
N GLN A 208 7.29 -19.56 1.65
CA GLN A 208 8.37 -20.55 1.58
C GLN A 208 9.69 -19.87 1.98
N VAL A 209 10.55 -20.57 2.71
CA VAL A 209 11.92 -20.11 2.97
C VAL A 209 12.74 -20.31 1.70
N VAL A 210 13.39 -19.26 1.21
CA VAL A 210 14.20 -19.30 -0.03
C VAL A 210 15.69 -19.12 0.23
N GLY A 211 16.06 -18.61 1.41
CA GLY A 211 17.43 -18.54 1.89
C GLY A 211 17.49 -18.17 3.36
N ALA A 212 18.50 -18.66 4.06
CA ALA A 212 18.79 -18.29 5.44
C ALA A 212 20.30 -18.16 5.62
N HIS A 213 20.72 -17.13 6.34
CA HIS A 213 22.09 -16.95 6.79
C HIS A 213 22.06 -16.79 8.31
N ASP A 214 22.92 -17.53 9.02
CA ASP A 214 22.97 -17.57 10.48
C ASP A 214 24.26 -16.87 10.95
N ILE A 215 24.14 -15.59 11.27
CA ILE A 215 25.25 -14.77 11.77
C ILE A 215 25.58 -15.21 13.21
N LYS A 216 26.84 -15.61 13.45
CA LYS A 216 27.31 -16.15 14.75
C LYS A 216 28.07 -15.13 15.61
N GLU A 217 28.32 -13.94 15.06
CA GLU A 217 29.08 -12.87 15.70
C GLU A 217 28.15 -11.68 16.02
N ASN A 218 28.55 -10.84 16.97
CA ASN A 218 27.69 -9.77 17.47
C ASN A 218 27.75 -8.54 16.54
N THR A 219 26.69 -8.28 15.78
CA THR A 219 26.62 -7.19 14.78
C THR A 219 26.00 -5.92 15.36
N GLU A 220 26.67 -4.77 15.23
CA GLU A 220 26.17 -3.47 15.67
C GLU A 220 24.88 -3.02 14.93
N ALA A 221 24.69 -3.48 13.70
CA ALA A 221 23.52 -3.18 12.88
C ALA A 221 23.21 -4.31 11.88
N ALA A 222 21.96 -4.37 11.47
CA ALA A 222 21.45 -5.22 10.40
C ALA A 222 20.30 -4.47 9.69
N SER A 223 20.10 -4.75 8.40
CA SER A 223 19.13 -4.11 7.49
C SER A 223 19.11 -4.91 6.19
N GLY A 224 18.35 -4.58 5.15
CA GLY A 224 18.54 -5.37 3.92
C GLY A 224 17.63 -5.03 2.77
N ALA A 225 18.06 -5.48 1.59
CA ALA A 225 17.58 -4.92 0.34
C ALA A 225 16.73 -5.88 -0.48
N ILE A 226 15.85 -5.27 -1.26
CA ILE A 226 15.24 -5.86 -2.45
C ILE A 226 15.61 -4.92 -3.60
N PHE A 227 16.54 -5.32 -4.46
CA PHE A 227 16.91 -4.52 -5.63
C PHE A 227 16.33 -5.09 -6.90
N ASP A 228 15.73 -4.24 -7.71
CA ASP A 228 15.50 -4.55 -9.12
C ASP A 228 16.84 -4.73 -9.84
N VAL A 229 17.06 -5.89 -10.45
CA VAL A 229 18.29 -6.21 -11.19
C VAL A 229 18.56 -5.24 -12.34
N LYS A 230 17.54 -4.63 -12.93
CA LYS A 230 17.63 -3.60 -13.98
C LYS A 230 18.23 -2.29 -13.47
N HIS A 231 18.06 -1.98 -12.18
CA HIS A 231 18.44 -0.71 -11.56
C HIS A 231 19.64 -0.82 -10.61
N LEU A 232 20.29 -1.99 -10.52
CA LEU A 232 21.48 -2.23 -9.69
C LEU A 232 22.69 -1.32 -9.97
N LYS A 233 22.71 -0.62 -11.11
CA LYS A 233 23.78 0.29 -11.53
C LYS A 233 23.40 1.77 -11.43
N ASP A 234 22.21 2.08 -10.95
CA ASP A 234 21.77 3.44 -10.67
C ASP A 234 22.42 3.92 -9.36
N SER A 235 22.66 5.23 -9.24
CA SER A 235 23.63 5.81 -8.29
C SER A 235 23.15 5.94 -6.84
N SER A 236 22.40 4.97 -6.30
CA SER A 236 21.53 5.16 -5.11
C SER A 236 21.44 3.99 -4.11
N THR A 237 22.44 3.10 -4.00
CA THR A 237 22.33 1.83 -3.21
C THR A 237 23.51 1.55 -2.24
N SER A 238 23.29 1.43 -0.90
CA SER A 238 24.35 1.09 0.11
C SER A 238 23.95 0.53 1.52
N GLY A 239 24.54 -0.63 1.98
CA GLY A 239 24.49 -1.36 3.33
C GLY A 239 23.15 -1.72 4.07
N LEU A 240 22.82 -2.91 4.64
CA LEU A 240 23.53 -4.06 5.27
C LEU A 240 22.64 -5.39 5.35
N HIS A 241 22.67 -6.24 6.43
CA HIS A 241 22.33 -7.72 6.48
C HIS A 241 20.90 -8.29 6.85
N LEU A 242 20.38 -9.33 6.16
CA LEU A 242 19.01 -9.92 6.35
C LEU A 242 18.76 -11.42 5.88
N LYS A 243 17.60 -12.03 6.23
CA LYS A 243 17.17 -13.43 5.91
C LYS A 243 15.78 -13.57 5.23
N TYR A 244 15.63 -14.41 4.20
CA TYR A 244 14.59 -14.28 3.15
C TYR A 244 13.51 -15.37 3.07
N HIS A 245 12.25 -14.93 2.98
CA HIS A 245 11.04 -15.73 2.72
C HIS A 245 10.26 -15.17 1.52
N VAL A 246 9.52 -16.01 0.80
CA VAL A 246 8.79 -15.64 -0.44
C VAL A 246 7.40 -16.26 -0.49
N MET A 247 6.41 -15.52 -1.00
CA MET A 247 5.09 -16.04 -1.36
C MET A 247 4.90 -15.99 -2.87
N ARG A 248 4.46 -17.12 -3.46
CA ARG A 248 4.11 -17.24 -4.87
C ARG A 248 2.60 -17.30 -5.09
N ALA A 249 2.14 -16.83 -6.24
CA ALA A 249 0.73 -16.89 -6.67
C ALA A 249 0.32 -18.32 -7.11
N GLY A 250 0.34 -19.28 -6.18
CA GLY A 250 0.26 -20.72 -6.48
C GLY A 250 1.63 -21.40 -6.48
N ALA A 251 1.70 -22.68 -6.85
CA ALA A 251 2.93 -23.49 -6.75
C ALA A 251 4.12 -22.89 -7.53
N ASP A 252 3.92 -22.63 -8.82
CA ASP A 252 4.94 -22.10 -9.74
C ASP A 252 4.69 -20.63 -10.13
N GLY A 253 3.81 -19.95 -9.39
CA GLY A 253 3.37 -18.59 -9.69
C GLY A 253 4.44 -17.52 -9.50
N GLU A 254 4.13 -16.31 -9.94
CA GLU A 254 4.95 -15.12 -9.68
C GLU A 254 5.15 -14.92 -8.18
N VAL A 255 6.33 -14.42 -7.79
CA VAL A 255 6.59 -13.87 -6.46
C VAL A 255 5.74 -12.61 -6.29
N VAL A 256 4.87 -12.62 -5.28
CA VAL A 256 3.91 -11.54 -4.96
C VAL A 256 4.07 -11.00 -3.54
N SER A 257 4.83 -11.68 -2.69
CA SER A 257 5.41 -11.09 -1.48
C SER A 257 6.83 -11.61 -1.24
N ILE A 258 7.68 -10.74 -0.72
CA ILE A 258 9.00 -11.03 -0.20
C ILE A 258 8.96 -10.58 1.27
N ARG A 259 9.20 -11.50 2.18
CA ARG A 259 9.25 -11.26 3.63
C ARG A 259 10.68 -11.47 4.08
N ILE A 260 11.21 -10.55 4.88
CA ILE A 260 12.61 -10.59 5.27
C ILE A 260 12.74 -10.34 6.77
N SER A 261 13.25 -11.31 7.53
CA SER A 261 13.06 -11.40 8.99
C SER A 261 14.38 -11.51 9.74
N GLN A 262 14.52 -10.79 10.85
CA GLN A 262 15.67 -10.81 11.75
C GLN A 262 15.23 -10.91 13.20
N GLN A 263 15.98 -11.65 14.02
CA GLN A 263 15.81 -11.66 15.47
C GLN A 263 16.61 -10.51 16.10
N LEU A 264 15.98 -9.81 17.04
CA LEU A 264 16.67 -8.90 17.97
C LEU A 264 17.22 -9.72 19.14
N LEU A 265 18.42 -9.35 19.59
CA LEU A 265 19.08 -9.88 20.79
C LEU A 265 18.88 -8.92 21.97
#